data_AF-A0A3M1D695-F1
#
_entry.id   AF-A0A3M1D695-F1
#
_cell.length_a   1.000
_cell.length_b   1.000
_cell.length_c   1.000
_cell.angle_alpha   90.00
_cell.angle_beta   90.00
_cell.angle_gamma   90.00
#
_symmetry.space_group_name_H-M   'P 1'
#
loop_
_entity.id
_entity.type
_entity.pdbx_description
1 polymer ?
#
loop_
_entity_poly.entity_id
_entity_poly.type
_entity_poly.pdbx_seq_one_letter_code
_entity_poly.pdbx_strand_id
1 'polypeptide(L)'
;MPLSLMFALACGGHPDTPPVQGACPEGQIRNQGREGDCVDYTAGTPMDSALAWRPTPGTRWQWVLSEPVDPSTLPDVDMVDLDLFDSASGTIDALHQMGRTVICYFSAGSWEDWRPDAADFPE
;
A
#
# COMPACT_ATOMS: atom_id res chain seq x y z
N MET A 1 -18.50 -9.01 20.69
CA MET A 1 -17.13 -9.12 20.15
C MET A 1 -16.92 -7.91 19.27
N PRO A 2 -16.15 -6.89 19.68
CA PRO A 2 -15.93 -5.72 18.85
C PRO A 2 -15.19 -6.15 17.58
N LEU A 3 -15.76 -5.80 16.43
CA LEU A 3 -15.18 -6.04 15.13
C LEU A 3 -14.12 -4.95 14.91
N SER A 4 -12.85 -5.27 15.19
CA SER A 4 -11.75 -4.39 14.79
C SER A 4 -11.62 -4.48 13.27
N LEU A 5 -12.01 -3.40 12.57
CA LEU A 5 -11.86 -3.29 11.13
C LEU A 5 -10.42 -2.86 10.84
N MET A 6 -9.57 -3.80 10.43
CA MET A 6 -8.27 -3.51 9.83
C MET A 6 -8.51 -3.22 8.34
N PHE A 7 -8.20 -2.00 7.91
CA PHE A 7 -8.22 -1.65 6.49
C PHE A 7 -6.91 -2.15 5.87
N ALA A 8 -7.00 -3.16 5.01
CA ALA A 8 -5.86 -3.78 4.37
C ALA A 8 -5.96 -3.53 2.86
N LEU A 9 -4.97 -2.84 2.28
CA LEU A 9 -4.89 -2.64 0.84
C LEU A 9 -4.00 -3.71 0.23
N ALA A 10 -4.52 -4.40 -0.78
CA ALA A 10 -3.73 -5.34 -1.56
C ALA A 10 -2.73 -4.56 -2.44
N CYS A 11 -1.47 -5.00 -2.45
CA CYS A 11 -0.43 -4.38 -3.26
C CYS A 11 -0.53 -4.84 -4.72
N GLY A 12 -0.41 -3.92 -5.68
CA GLY A 12 -0.51 -4.21 -7.12
C GLY A 12 0.81 -4.17 -7.90
N GLY A 13 1.95 -3.97 -7.26
CA GLY A 13 3.27 -3.91 -7.92
C GLY A 13 3.42 -2.72 -8.89
N HIS A 14 3.11 -1.49 -8.46
CA HIS A 14 3.40 -0.31 -9.28
C HIS A 14 4.92 -0.11 -9.40
N PRO A 15 5.47 0.27 -10.56
CA PRO A 15 6.91 0.57 -10.69
C PRO A 15 7.35 1.63 -9.68
N ASP A 16 8.53 1.44 -9.10
CA ASP A 16 9.17 2.39 -8.18
C ASP A 16 9.50 3.69 -8.93
N THR A 17 8.55 4.62 -8.99
CA THR A 17 8.80 5.99 -9.43
C THR A 17 9.18 6.84 -8.23
N PRO A 18 10.13 7.78 -8.36
CA PRO A 18 10.46 8.70 -7.28
C PRO A 18 9.19 9.41 -6.79
N PRO A 19 9.06 9.68 -5.48
CA PRO A 19 7.95 10.47 -4.97
C PRO A 19 7.96 11.81 -5.70
N VAL A 20 6.90 12.04 -6.45
CA VAL A 20 6.69 13.28 -7.19
C VAL A 20 6.53 14.41 -6.19
N GLN A 21 7.15 15.56 -6.44
CA GLN A 21 7.08 16.73 -5.57
C GLN A 21 6.03 17.73 -6.10
N GLY A 22 5.32 18.43 -5.20
CA GLY A 22 4.43 19.55 -5.54
C GLY A 22 2.92 19.26 -5.47
N ALA A 23 2.17 20.07 -4.73
CA ALA A 23 0.74 19.92 -4.55
C ALA A 23 -0.06 20.29 -5.82
N CYS A 24 -1.14 19.53 -6.09
CA CYS A 24 -2.14 19.94 -7.06
C CYS A 24 -3.06 21.03 -6.47
N PRO A 25 -3.67 21.87 -7.32
CA PRO A 25 -4.72 22.80 -6.88
C PRO A 25 -5.85 22.07 -6.11
N GLU A 26 -6.52 22.79 -5.23
CA GLU A 26 -7.65 22.25 -4.47
C GLU A 26 -8.73 21.65 -5.41
N GLY A 27 -9.14 20.41 -5.14
CA GLY A 27 -10.08 19.65 -5.98
C GLY A 27 -9.43 18.81 -7.10
N GLN A 28 -8.11 18.87 -7.26
CA GLN A 28 -7.36 18.08 -8.23
C GLN A 28 -6.46 17.04 -7.56
N ILE A 29 -6.24 15.92 -8.25
CA ILE A 29 -5.33 14.84 -7.87
C ILE A 29 -4.27 14.65 -8.95
N ARG A 30 -3.11 14.09 -8.58
CA ARG A 30 -2.07 13.73 -9.56
C ARG A 30 -2.52 12.54 -10.40
N ASN A 31 -2.47 12.67 -11.71
CA ASN A 31 -2.77 11.60 -12.65
C ASN A 31 -1.62 10.58 -12.68
N GLN A 32 -1.90 9.36 -12.22
CA GLN A 32 -0.94 8.24 -12.19
C GLN A 32 0.41 8.60 -11.53
N GLY A 33 0.40 9.50 -10.54
CA GLY A 33 1.61 9.89 -9.83
C GLY A 33 2.67 10.56 -10.73
N ARG A 34 2.28 11.34 -11.74
CA ARG A 34 3.21 12.16 -12.55
C ARG A 34 3.29 13.61 -12.06
N GLU A 35 4.49 14.20 -12.11
CA GLU A 35 4.74 15.59 -11.70
C GLU A 35 4.06 16.59 -12.63
N GLY A 36 3.31 17.53 -12.05
CA GLY A 36 2.60 18.58 -12.79
C GLY A 36 1.38 18.11 -13.59
N ASP A 37 1.03 16.82 -13.57
CA ASP A 37 -0.14 16.26 -14.24
C ASP A 37 -1.32 16.20 -13.25
N CYS A 38 -2.00 17.33 -13.06
CA CYS A 38 -3.15 17.46 -12.17
C CYS A 38 -4.47 17.30 -12.94
N VAL A 39 -5.37 16.47 -12.42
CA VAL A 39 -6.70 16.21 -12.99
C VAL A 39 -7.78 16.40 -11.93
N ASP A 40 -8.96 16.85 -12.32
CA ASP A 40 -10.11 16.94 -11.41
C ASP A 40 -10.43 15.57 -10.82
N TYR A 41 -10.65 15.52 -9.51
CA TYR A 41 -11.05 14.27 -8.86
C TYR A 41 -12.38 13.79 -9.46
N THR A 42 -12.31 12.65 -10.16
CA THR A 42 -13.49 11.91 -10.58
C THR A 42 -13.52 10.62 -9.80
N ALA A 43 -14.54 10.44 -8.95
CA ALA A 43 -14.70 9.20 -8.21
C ALA A 43 -14.75 8.02 -9.19
N GLY A 44 -13.82 7.07 -9.04
CA GLY A 44 -13.82 5.84 -9.82
C GLY A 44 -15.05 5.00 -9.48
N THR A 45 -15.42 4.09 -10.39
CA THR A 45 -16.40 3.04 -10.09
C THR A 45 -15.90 2.24 -8.88
N PRO A 46 -16.71 2.06 -7.82
CA PRO A 46 -16.33 1.24 -6.69
C PRO A 46 -15.92 -0.17 -7.14
N MET A 47 -14.85 -0.68 -6.56
CA MET A 47 -14.43 -2.06 -6.78
C MET A 47 -15.54 -3.03 -6.34
N ASP A 48 -15.76 -4.09 -7.13
CA ASP A 48 -16.65 -5.15 -6.71
C ASP A 48 -16.05 -5.89 -5.50
N SER A 49 -16.71 -5.79 -4.36
CA SER A 49 -16.34 -6.50 -3.12
C SER A 49 -16.30 -8.03 -3.25
N ALA A 50 -16.89 -8.60 -4.31
CA ALA A 50 -16.75 -10.01 -4.65
C ALA A 50 -15.32 -10.38 -5.10
N LEU A 51 -14.54 -9.41 -5.57
CA LEU A 51 -13.14 -9.58 -5.98
C LEU A 51 -12.16 -9.40 -4.82
N ALA A 52 -12.62 -8.90 -3.67
CA ALA A 52 -11.77 -8.71 -2.50
C ALA A 52 -11.30 -10.07 -1.95
N TRP A 53 -10.00 -10.17 -1.68
CA TRP A 53 -9.44 -11.33 -0.97
C TRP A 53 -10.07 -11.45 0.42
N ARG A 54 -10.42 -12.68 0.80
CA ARG A 54 -11.04 -13.01 2.09
C ARG A 54 -10.26 -14.15 2.75
N PRO A 55 -9.37 -13.85 3.72
CA PRO A 55 -8.66 -14.91 4.43
C PRO A 55 -9.65 -15.80 5.18
N THR A 56 -9.35 -17.09 5.25
CA THR A 56 -10.08 -18.02 6.11
C THR A 56 -9.47 -17.99 7.53
N PRO A 57 -10.26 -18.26 8.59
CA PRO A 57 -9.68 -18.44 9.92
C PRO A 57 -8.56 -19.48 9.89
N GLY A 58 -7.39 -19.10 10.40
CA GLY A 58 -6.19 -19.94 10.37
C GLY A 58 -5.18 -19.63 9.25
N THR A 59 -5.46 -18.65 8.36
CA THR A 59 -4.44 -18.11 7.45
C THR A 59 -3.18 -17.73 8.22
N ARG A 60 -2.04 -18.30 7.83
CA ARG A 60 -0.73 -17.97 8.41
C ARG A 60 -0.24 -16.67 7.81
N TRP A 61 0.25 -15.78 8.65
CA TRP A 61 0.67 -14.46 8.22
C TRP A 61 1.95 -14.02 8.92
N GLN A 62 2.66 -13.10 8.29
CA GLN A 62 3.79 -12.39 8.88
C GLN A 62 3.59 -10.89 8.73
N TRP A 63 4.04 -10.13 9.73
CA TRP A 63 3.96 -8.67 9.79
C TRP A 63 5.36 -8.09 9.93
N VAL A 64 5.79 -7.31 8.94
CA VAL A 64 7.15 -6.74 8.88
C VAL A 64 7.08 -5.28 8.45
N LEU A 65 7.10 -4.37 9.43
CA LEU A 65 7.06 -2.92 9.17
C LEU A 65 8.37 -2.19 9.50
N SER A 66 9.25 -2.81 10.29
CA SER A 66 10.44 -2.14 10.80
C SER A 66 11.64 -2.19 9.84
N GLU A 67 11.56 -3.01 8.80
CA GLU A 67 12.64 -3.21 7.83
C GLU A 67 12.08 -3.71 6.48
N PRO A 68 12.77 -3.44 5.37
CA PRO A 68 12.41 -4.02 4.08
C PRO A 68 12.44 -5.55 4.12
N VAL A 69 11.40 -6.17 3.57
CA VAL A 69 11.26 -7.63 3.53
C VAL A 69 12.27 -8.25 2.56
N ASP A 70 13.01 -9.27 3.02
CA ASP A 70 13.72 -10.23 2.17
C ASP A 70 12.85 -11.50 1.99
N PRO A 71 12.27 -11.74 0.79
CA PRO A 71 11.41 -12.90 0.53
C PRO A 71 12.08 -14.26 0.82
N SER A 72 13.42 -14.34 0.78
CA SER A 72 14.17 -15.57 0.99
C SER A 72 14.28 -15.99 2.46
N THR A 73 14.07 -15.06 3.39
CA THR A 73 14.16 -15.30 4.84
C THR A 73 12.80 -15.45 5.51
N LEU A 74 11.72 -15.17 4.78
CA LEU A 74 10.37 -15.25 5.33
C LEU A 74 10.00 -16.69 5.69
N PRO A 75 9.29 -16.89 6.83
CA PRO A 75 8.67 -18.17 7.11
C PRO A 75 7.66 -18.54 6.02
N ASP A 76 7.29 -19.82 5.96
CA ASP A 76 6.21 -20.32 5.11
C ASP A 76 4.86 -19.80 5.64
N VAL A 77 4.37 -18.71 5.04
CA VAL A 77 3.12 -18.03 5.39
C VAL A 77 2.35 -17.68 4.12
N ASP A 78 1.02 -17.62 4.25
CA ASP A 78 0.10 -17.41 3.13
C ASP A 78 -0.04 -15.91 2.80
N MET A 79 0.20 -15.04 3.79
CA MET A 79 0.05 -13.60 3.68
C MET A 79 1.23 -12.86 4.35
N VAL A 80 1.65 -11.74 3.76
CA VAL A 80 2.67 -10.85 4.32
C VAL A 80 2.12 -9.43 4.37
N ASP A 81 2.21 -8.78 5.53
CA ASP A 81 1.90 -7.36 5.73
C ASP A 81 3.21 -6.60 5.86
N LEU A 82 3.45 -5.66 4.94
CA LEU A 82 4.70 -4.92 4.79
C LEU A 82 4.46 -3.42 4.61
N ASP A 83 5.44 -2.59 4.95
CA ASP A 83 5.34 -1.15 4.82
C ASP A 83 5.20 -0.72 3.35
N LEU A 84 4.22 0.14 3.05
CA LEU A 84 3.92 0.62 1.70
C LEU A 84 5.08 1.40 1.07
N PHE A 85 5.78 2.21 1.86
CA PHE A 85 6.80 3.14 1.34
C PHE A 85 8.20 2.51 1.31
N ASP A 86 8.49 1.62 2.25
CA ASP A 86 9.82 1.00 2.37
C ASP A 86 9.97 -0.34 1.61
N SER A 87 8.91 -0.79 0.92
CA SER A 87 8.91 -2.03 0.14
C SER A 87 9.02 -1.78 -1.36
N ALA A 88 10.13 -2.25 -1.96
CA ALA A 88 10.34 -2.16 -3.41
C ALA A 88 9.32 -2.99 -4.20
N SER A 89 8.92 -2.52 -5.39
CA SER A 89 7.97 -3.22 -6.26
C SER A 89 8.43 -4.65 -6.60
N GLY A 90 9.73 -4.84 -6.82
CA GLY A 90 10.32 -6.15 -7.10
C GLY A 90 10.17 -7.15 -5.96
N THR A 91 10.18 -6.68 -4.71
CA THR A 91 9.91 -7.53 -3.53
C THR A 91 8.45 -7.98 -3.52
N ILE A 92 7.52 -7.07 -3.79
CA ILE A 92 6.08 -7.37 -3.87
C ILE A 92 5.81 -8.39 -4.99
N ASP A 93 6.41 -8.20 -6.16
CA ASP A 93 6.29 -9.13 -7.29
C ASP A 93 6.84 -10.51 -6.95
N ALA A 94 7.98 -10.59 -6.28
CA ALA A 94 8.55 -11.86 -5.84
C ALA A 94 7.62 -12.59 -4.86
N LEU A 95 7.02 -11.87 -3.90
CA LEU A 95 6.06 -12.46 -2.96
C LEU A 95 4.81 -12.99 -3.67
N HIS A 96 4.28 -12.27 -4.66
CA HIS A 96 3.18 -12.75 -5.50
C HIS A 96 3.56 -13.98 -6.33
N GLN A 97 4.76 -14.01 -6.90
CA GLN A 97 5.28 -15.19 -7.63
C GLN A 97 5.42 -16.42 -6.73
N MET A 98 5.70 -16.21 -5.44
CA MET A 98 5.69 -17.26 -4.43
C MET A 98 4.27 -17.67 -3.98
N GLY A 99 3.22 -17.08 -4.54
CA GLY A 99 1.83 -17.39 -4.22
C GLY A 99 1.33 -16.76 -2.91
N ARG A 100 2.06 -15.79 -2.36
CA ARG A 100 1.69 -15.10 -1.11
C ARG A 100 0.76 -13.93 -1.43
N THR A 101 -0.20 -13.68 -0.54
CA THR A 101 -0.96 -12.42 -0.56
C THR A 101 -0.16 -11.31 0.13
N VAL A 102 -0.06 -10.13 -0.47
CA VAL A 102 0.68 -9.00 0.11
C VAL A 102 -0.28 -7.87 0.51
N ILE A 103 -0.20 -7.45 1.77
CA ILE A 103 -0.88 -6.27 2.31
C ILE A 103 0.15 -5.15 2.48
N CYS A 104 -0.18 -3.95 2.00
CA CYS A 104 0.66 -2.76 2.10
C CYS A 104 0.14 -1.87 3.22
N TYR A 105 0.88 -1.81 4.32
CA TYR A 105 0.58 -0.98 5.48
C TYR A 105 0.92 0.49 5.23
N PHE A 106 0.01 1.37 5.61
CA PHE A 106 0.30 2.79 5.83
C PHE A 106 -0.61 3.31 6.94
N SER A 107 -0.21 4.40 7.60
CA SER A 107 -1.07 5.05 8.58
C SER A 107 -1.99 6.06 7.92
N ALA A 108 -3.28 5.76 7.82
CA ALA A 108 -4.29 6.69 7.32
C ALA A 108 -4.73 7.73 8.37
N GLY A 109 -4.34 7.58 9.63
CA GLY A 109 -4.87 8.35 10.77
C GLY A 109 -3.81 9.10 11.58
N SER A 110 -2.54 9.02 11.20
CA SER A 110 -1.45 9.76 11.83
C SER A 110 -0.58 10.43 10.78
N TRP A 111 0.14 11.47 11.20
CA TRP A 111 1.19 12.08 10.41
C TRP A 111 2.55 11.50 10.83
N GLU A 112 3.34 11.08 9.86
CA GLU A 112 4.66 10.47 10.02
C GLU A 112 5.68 11.37 9.30
N ASP A 113 6.45 12.17 10.04
CA ASP A 113 7.29 13.26 9.49
C ASP A 113 8.47 12.78 8.62
N TRP A 114 8.79 11.49 8.69
CA TRP A 114 9.79 10.83 7.86
C TRP A 114 9.25 10.29 6.51
N ARG A 115 7.93 10.38 6.25
CA ARG A 115 7.34 9.89 5.01
C ARG A 115 7.61 10.83 3.83
N PRO A 116 7.75 10.30 2.61
CA PRO A 116 8.05 11.13 1.43
C PRO A 116 6.94 12.11 1.05
N ASP A 117 5.70 11.87 1.50
CA ASP A 117 4.52 12.73 1.29
C ASP A 117 4.21 13.63 2.50
N ALA A 118 5.02 13.62 3.56
CA ALA A 118 4.76 14.38 4.78
C ALA A 118 4.59 15.89 4.54
N ALA A 119 5.28 16.44 3.53
CA ALA A 119 5.23 17.85 3.15
C ALA A 119 3.98 18.25 2.34
N ASP A 120 3.19 17.27 1.88
CA ASP A 120 1.95 17.51 1.13
C ASP A 120 0.75 17.79 2.08
N PHE A 121 0.93 17.62 3.39
CA PHE A 121 -0.09 17.87 4.40
C PHE A 121 0.00 19.29 4.99
N PRO A 122 -1.14 19.92 5.31
CA PRO A 122 -1.15 21.20 6.00
C PRO A 122 -0.65 21.09 7.45
N GLU A 123 -0.14 22.20 7.99
CA GLU A 123 0.17 22.33 9.43
C GLU A 123 -1.07 22.43 10.33
#